data_AF-A0A6G2DA70-F1
#
_entry.id   AF-A0A6G2DA70-F1
#
_cell.length_a   1.000
_cell.length_b   1.000
_cell.length_c   1.000
_cell.angle_alpha   90.00
_cell.angle_beta   90.00
_cell.angle_gamma   90.00
#
_symmetry.space_group_name_H-M   'P 1'
#
loop_
_entity.id
_entity.type
_entity.pdbx_description
1 polymer ?
#
loop_
_entity_poly.entity_id
_entity_poly.type
_entity_poly.pdbx_seq_one_letter_code
_entity_poly.pdbx_strand_id
1 'polypeptide(L)'
;MKLKSYILVGYIISTLLTILVVFWAVQKMLIAKGEIYFLLGMTIVASLVGAGISLFLLLPVFTSLGKLKEHAKRVAAKDFPSNLEVQGPVEFQQLGQTFNEMSHDLQVSFDSLEESEREKGLMIAQL
;
A
#
# COMPACT_ATOMS: atom_id res chain seq x y z
N MET A 1 4.17 9.10 -9.66
CA MET A 1 3.00 8.31 -10.10
C MET A 1 2.54 7.43 -8.94
N LYS A 2 1.23 7.25 -8.69
CA LYS A 2 0.74 6.43 -7.56
C LYS A 2 0.99 4.94 -7.84
N LEU A 3 1.24 4.13 -6.82
CA LEU A 3 1.49 2.69 -6.98
C LEU A 3 0.30 1.96 -7.66
N LYS A 4 -0.93 2.45 -7.49
CA LYS A 4 -2.11 2.04 -8.27
C LYS A 4 -1.89 2.15 -9.81
N SER A 5 -1.20 3.18 -10.27
CA SER A 5 -0.89 3.38 -11.69
C SER A 5 0.12 2.37 -12.23
N TYR A 6 1.11 1.97 -11.43
CA TYR A 6 2.09 0.94 -11.83
C TYR A 6 1.43 -0.42 -12.05
N ILE A 7 0.50 -0.78 -11.16
CA ILE A 7 -0.20 -2.07 -11.26
C ILE A 7 -1.16 -2.05 -12.45
N LEU A 8 -1.87 -0.94 -12.69
CA LEU A 8 -2.72 -0.79 -13.86
C LEU A 8 -1.91 -0.92 -15.17
N VAL A 9 -0.75 -0.27 -15.24
CA VAL A 9 0.17 -0.37 -16.39
C VAL A 9 0.67 -1.80 -16.55
N GLY A 10 1.02 -2.48 -15.45
CA GLY A 10 1.42 -3.89 -15.47
C GLY A 10 0.34 -4.80 -16.04
N TYR A 11 -0.92 -4.60 -15.66
CA TYR A 11 -2.06 -5.36 -16.22
C TYR A 11 -2.28 -5.08 -17.70
N ILE A 12 -2.19 -3.82 -18.13
CA ILE A 12 -2.30 -3.45 -19.55
C ILE A 12 -1.20 -4.13 -20.36
N ILE A 13 0.05 -4.06 -19.89
CA ILE A 13 1.19 -4.69 -20.55
C ILE A 13 1.01 -6.21 -20.61
N SER A 14 0.62 -6.84 -19.49
CA SER A 14 0.38 -8.28 -19.45
C SER A 14 -0.73 -8.70 -20.42
N THR A 15 -1.83 -7.94 -20.47
CA THR A 15 -2.95 -8.24 -21.37
C THR A 15 -2.51 -8.11 -22.84
N LEU A 16 -1.77 -7.07 -23.18
CA LEU A 16 -1.21 -6.89 -24.53
C LEU A 16 -0.25 -8.03 -24.90
N LEU A 17 0.60 -8.44 -23.97
CA LEU A 17 1.51 -9.57 -24.17
C LEU A 17 0.73 -10.87 -24.42
N THR A 18 -0.32 -11.14 -23.63
CA THR A 18 -1.17 -12.31 -23.84
C THR A 18 -1.84 -12.28 -25.21
N ILE A 19 -2.36 -11.13 -25.66
CA ILE A 19 -2.94 -10.97 -27.00
C ILE A 19 -1.90 -11.28 -28.09
N LEU A 20 -0.67 -10.77 -27.94
CA LEU A 20 0.42 -11.03 -28.89
C LEU A 20 0.80 -12.51 -28.95
N VAL A 21 0.87 -13.20 -27.80
CA VAL A 21 1.17 -14.63 -27.72
C VAL A 21 0.07 -15.46 -28.40
N VAL A 22 -1.20 -15.15 -28.13
CA VAL A 22 -2.34 -15.83 -28.78
C VAL A 22 -2.30 -15.60 -30.29
N PHE A 23 -2.05 -14.37 -30.74
CA PHE A 23 -1.92 -14.04 -32.16
C PHE A 23 -0.78 -14.82 -32.83
N TRP A 24 0.38 -14.92 -32.16
CA TRP A 24 1.52 -15.68 -32.66
C TRP A 24 1.26 -17.19 -32.73
N ALA A 25 0.60 -17.77 -31.71
CA ALA A 25 0.23 -19.18 -31.69
C ALA A 25 -0.74 -19.55 -32.84
N VAL A 26 -1.65 -18.63 -33.17
CA VAL A 26 -2.57 -18.76 -34.31
C VAL A 26 -1.83 -18.74 -35.65
N GLN A 27 -0.88 -17.81 -35.85
CA GLN A 27 -0.06 -17.74 -37.07
C GLN A 27 0.73 -19.02 -37.32
N LYS A 28 1.17 -19.69 -36.25
CA LYS A 28 1.88 -20.98 -36.31
C LYS A 28 0.97 -22.20 -36.56
N MET A 29 -0.34 -22.01 -36.82
CA MET A 29 -1.34 -23.07 -37.04
C MET A 29 -1.46 -24.10 -35.91
N LEU A 30 -1.11 -23.72 -34.65
CA LEU A 30 -1.31 -24.59 -33.48
C LEU A 30 -2.79 -24.74 -33.08
N ILE A 31 -3.66 -23.85 -33.56
CA ILE A 31 -5.08 -23.74 -33.19
C ILE A 31 -5.92 -23.60 -34.47
N ALA A 32 -7.00 -24.38 -34.57
CA ALA A 32 -7.90 -24.34 -35.72
C ALA A 32 -8.62 -22.97 -35.83
N LYS A 33 -8.76 -22.45 -37.05
CA LYS A 33 -9.28 -21.09 -37.31
C LYS A 33 -10.68 -20.81 -36.72
N GLY A 34 -11.48 -21.86 -36.49
CA GLY A 34 -12.82 -21.74 -35.91
C GLY A 34 -12.86 -21.53 -34.39
N GLU A 35 -11.80 -21.89 -33.65
CA GLU A 35 -11.77 -21.82 -32.19
C GLU A 35 -11.19 -20.50 -31.65
N ILE A 36 -10.63 -19.68 -32.54
CA ILE A 36 -9.92 -18.44 -32.21
C ILE A 36 -10.80 -17.44 -31.48
N TYR A 37 -12.03 -17.21 -31.95
CA TYR A 37 -12.93 -16.22 -31.34
C TYR A 37 -13.32 -16.59 -29.92
N PHE A 38 -13.48 -17.90 -29.65
CA PHE A 38 -13.79 -18.40 -28.31
C PHE A 38 -12.60 -18.24 -27.37
N LEU A 39 -11.39 -18.58 -27.82
CA LEU A 39 -10.17 -18.46 -27.01
C LEU A 39 -9.81 -16.99 -26.73
N LEU A 40 -9.94 -16.12 -27.72
CA LEU A 40 -9.72 -14.68 -27.55
C LEU A 40 -10.74 -14.09 -26.57
N GLY A 41 -12.02 -14.47 -26.69
CA GLY A 41 -13.08 -14.06 -25.79
C GLY A 41 -12.83 -14.48 -24.34
N MET A 42 -12.50 -15.75 -24.11
CA MET A 42 -12.16 -16.25 -22.76
C MET A 42 -10.93 -15.54 -22.18
N THR A 43 -9.92 -15.28 -22.99
CA THR A 43 -8.69 -14.58 -22.55
C THR A 43 -8.99 -13.16 -22.09
N ILE A 44 -9.82 -12.43 -22.83
CA ILE A 44 -10.22 -11.06 -22.48
C ILE A 44 -11.04 -11.08 -21.19
N VAL A 45 -12.03 -11.97 -21.08
CA VAL A 45 -12.87 -12.09 -19.87
C VAL A 45 -12.03 -12.46 -18.65
N ALA A 46 -11.14 -13.45 -18.76
CA ALA A 46 -10.24 -13.86 -17.69
C ALA A 46 -9.31 -12.71 -17.27
N SER A 47 -8.78 -11.96 -18.22
CA SER A 47 -7.92 -10.79 -17.96
C SER A 47 -8.68 -9.69 -17.21
N LEU A 48 -9.92 -9.39 -17.62
CA LEU A 48 -10.75 -8.40 -16.96
C LEU A 48 -11.12 -8.80 -15.53
N VAL A 49 -11.48 -10.07 -15.32
CA VAL A 49 -11.77 -10.61 -13.99
C VAL A 49 -10.53 -10.54 -13.10
N GLY A 50 -9.37 -10.99 -13.60
CA GLY A 50 -8.11 -10.93 -12.87
C GLY A 50 -7.71 -9.50 -12.49
N ALA A 51 -7.86 -8.55 -13.40
CA ALA A 51 -7.61 -7.13 -13.12
C ALA A 51 -8.58 -6.57 -12.07
N GLY A 52 -9.87 -6.92 -12.16
CA GLY A 52 -10.88 -6.52 -11.18
C GLY A 52 -10.56 -7.02 -9.77
N ILE A 53 -10.22 -8.31 -9.63
CA ILE A 53 -9.85 -8.91 -8.34
C ILE A 53 -8.59 -8.25 -7.77
N SER A 54 -7.55 -8.05 -8.59
CA SER A 54 -6.32 -7.43 -8.12
C SER A 54 -6.53 -6.00 -7.64
N LEU A 55 -7.28 -5.19 -8.40
CA LEU A 55 -7.61 -3.83 -7.99
C LEU A 55 -8.40 -3.81 -6.68
N PHE A 56 -9.36 -4.73 -6.52
CA PHE A 56 -10.14 -4.89 -5.29
C PHE A 56 -9.25 -5.22 -4.07
N LEU A 57 -8.31 -6.14 -4.21
CA LEU A 57 -7.39 -6.52 -3.12
C LEU A 57 -6.41 -5.40 -2.74
N LEU A 58 -6.04 -4.53 -3.69
CA LEU A 58 -5.09 -3.45 -3.45
C LEU A 58 -5.72 -2.18 -2.85
N LEU A 59 -7.02 -1.97 -3.04
CA LEU A 59 -7.76 -0.86 -2.44
C LEU A 59 -7.50 -0.71 -0.93
N PRO A 60 -7.68 -1.74 -0.08
CA PRO A 60 -7.42 -1.63 1.36
C PRO A 60 -5.95 -1.37 1.69
N VAL A 61 -5.02 -1.92 0.89
CA VAL A 61 -3.57 -1.71 1.06
C VAL A 61 -3.21 -0.24 0.86
N PHE A 62 -3.72 0.41 -0.20
CA PHE A 62 -3.45 1.82 -0.44
C PHE A 62 -4.06 2.74 0.62
N THR A 63 -5.26 2.43 1.08
CA THR A 63 -5.91 3.16 2.16
C THR A 63 -5.09 3.07 3.45
N SER A 64 -4.62 1.87 3.78
CA SER A 64 -3.74 1.62 4.93
C SER A 64 -2.45 2.44 4.87
N LEU A 65 -1.75 2.39 3.74
CA LEU A 65 -0.54 3.17 3.50
C LEU A 65 -0.79 4.69 3.59
N GLY A 66 -1.94 5.16 3.11
CA GLY A 66 -2.35 6.55 3.22
C GLY A 66 -2.45 7.01 4.68
N LYS A 67 -3.17 6.25 5.51
CA LYS A 67 -3.30 6.56 6.94
C LYS A 67 -1.95 6.52 7.66
N LEU A 68 -1.14 5.49 7.40
CA LEU A 68 0.19 5.34 8.00
C LEU A 68 1.09 6.54 7.66
N LYS A 69 1.07 7.00 6.41
CA LYS A 69 1.78 8.21 5.97
C LYS A 69 1.30 9.48 6.68
N GLU A 70 0.00 9.65 6.86
CA GLU A 70 -0.55 10.82 7.56
C GLU A 70 -0.16 10.81 9.04
N HIS A 71 -0.26 9.67 9.72
CA HIS A 71 0.17 9.55 11.10
C HIS A 71 1.68 9.82 11.26
N ALA A 72 2.51 9.29 10.35
CA ALA A 72 3.94 9.59 10.35
C ALA A 72 4.26 11.08 10.19
N LYS A 73 3.47 11.80 9.38
CA LYS A 73 3.62 13.27 9.28
C LYS A 73 3.24 13.98 10.57
N ARG A 74 2.21 13.54 11.29
CA ARG A 74 1.83 14.13 12.58
C ARG A 74 2.92 13.91 13.63
N VAL A 75 3.43 12.69 13.74
CA VAL A 75 4.56 12.35 14.63
C VAL A 75 5.77 13.23 14.33
N ALA A 76 6.11 13.43 13.05
CA ALA A 76 7.20 14.33 12.66
C ALA A 76 6.95 15.80 13.04
N ALA A 77 5.70 16.21 13.18
CA ALA A 77 5.29 17.53 13.67
C ALA A 77 5.20 17.61 15.21
N LYS A 78 5.69 16.59 15.93
CA LYS A 78 5.58 16.42 17.40
C LYS A 78 4.14 16.30 17.91
N ASP A 79 3.21 15.95 17.03
CA ASP A 79 1.87 15.52 17.40
C ASP A 79 1.86 14.00 17.39
N PHE A 80 1.71 13.37 18.56
CA PHE A 80 1.81 11.92 18.73
C PHE A 80 0.42 11.31 18.94
N PRO A 81 -0.38 11.17 17.87
CA PRO A 81 -1.74 10.65 17.95
C PRO A 81 -1.71 9.18 18.38
N SER A 82 -2.41 8.86 19.45
CA SER A 82 -2.72 7.48 19.80
C SER A 82 -3.82 6.94 18.86
N ASN A 83 -3.86 5.62 18.65
CA ASN A 83 -4.92 4.93 17.91
C ASN A 83 -4.92 5.07 16.37
N LEU A 84 -3.80 4.78 15.69
CA LEU A 84 -3.89 4.43 14.28
C LEU A 84 -4.59 3.07 14.11
N GLU A 85 -5.84 3.10 13.66
CA GLU A 85 -6.57 1.90 13.26
C GLU A 85 -6.45 1.69 11.75
N VAL A 86 -5.55 0.78 11.37
CA VAL A 86 -5.30 0.41 9.99
C VAL A 86 -6.28 -0.68 9.57
N GLN A 87 -7.13 -0.37 8.58
CA GLN A 87 -8.05 -1.35 8.01
C GLN A 87 -7.38 -1.99 6.78
N GLY A 88 -7.11 -3.30 6.83
CA GLY A 88 -6.45 -3.99 5.73
C GLY A 88 -5.95 -5.38 6.10
N PRO A 89 -5.06 -5.98 5.28
CA PRO A 89 -4.40 -7.24 5.59
C PRO A 89 -3.74 -7.23 6.97
N VAL A 90 -3.61 -8.40 7.59
CA VAL A 90 -3.09 -8.54 8.96
C VAL A 90 -1.69 -7.92 9.12
N GLU A 91 -0.87 -7.97 8.08
CA GLU A 91 0.48 -7.39 8.04
C GLU A 91 0.45 -5.87 8.21
N PHE A 92 -0.56 -5.20 7.62
CA PHE A 92 -0.73 -3.74 7.75
C PHE A 92 -1.32 -3.34 9.09
N GLN A 93 -2.15 -4.20 9.69
CA GLN A 93 -2.65 -4.01 11.06
C GLN A 93 -1.50 -4.07 12.06
N GLN A 94 -0.65 -5.10 11.94
CA GLN A 94 0.57 -5.25 12.75
C GLN A 94 1.51 -4.06 12.57
N LEU A 95 1.75 -3.63 11.33
CA LEU A 95 2.58 -2.45 11.07
C LEU A 95 1.98 -1.19 11.69
N GLY A 96 0.66 -1.02 11.65
CA GLY A 96 -0.04 0.06 12.32
C GLY A 96 0.13 0.04 13.84
N GLN A 97 0.07 -1.16 14.44
CA GLN A 97 0.29 -1.34 15.87
C GLN A 97 1.73 -1.00 16.27
N THR A 98 2.73 -1.54 15.57
CA THR A 98 4.14 -1.21 15.82
C THR A 98 4.40 0.29 15.65
N PHE A 99 3.72 0.93 14.69
CA PHE A 99 3.80 2.37 14.52
C PHE A 99 3.20 3.14 15.71
N ASN A 100 2.07 2.68 16.25
CA ASN A 100 1.46 3.27 17.44
C ASN A 100 2.37 3.15 18.66
N GLU A 101 2.98 1.99 18.89
CA GLU A 101 3.94 1.75 19.97
C GLU A 101 5.12 2.73 19.85
N MET A 102 5.72 2.86 18.66
CA MET A 102 6.79 3.82 18.40
C MET A 102 6.36 5.28 18.68
N SER A 103 5.16 5.67 18.23
CA SER A 103 4.65 7.02 18.48
C SER A 103 4.47 7.30 19.97
N HIS A 104 4.06 6.30 20.74
CA HIS A 104 3.90 6.40 22.18
C HIS A 104 5.27 6.55 22.88
N ASP A 105 6.24 5.71 22.53
CA ASP A 105 7.59 5.77 23.12
C ASP A 105 8.28 7.12 22.85
N LEU A 106 8.05 7.68 21.66
CA LEU A 106 8.55 9.02 21.33
C LEU A 106 7.89 10.11 22.18
N GLN A 107 6.57 10.08 22.36
CA GLN A 107 5.88 11.03 23.24
C GLN A 107 6.46 10.98 24.65
N VAL A 108 6.58 9.79 25.24
CA VAL A 108 7.15 9.59 26.58
C VAL A 108 8.59 10.13 26.66
N SER A 109 9.39 9.88 25.62
CA SER A 109 10.77 10.39 25.57
C SER A 109 10.82 11.92 25.54
N PHE A 110 9.95 12.57 24.75
CA PHE A 110 9.87 14.04 24.70
C PHE A 110 9.39 14.64 26.03
N ASP A 111 8.38 14.04 26.66
CA ASP A 111 7.86 14.51 27.95
C ASP A 111 8.94 14.45 29.04
N SER A 112 9.71 13.35 29.07
CA SER A 112 10.82 13.19 30.04
C SER A 112 11.96 14.19 29.82
N LEU A 113 12.24 14.56 28.57
CA LEU A 113 13.25 15.57 28.25
C LEU A 113 12.79 16.96 28.70
N GLU A 114 11.52 17.32 28.47
CA GLU A 114 10.97 18.59 28.92
C GLU A 114 10.96 18.70 30.44
N GLU A 115 10.61 17.62 31.15
CA GLU A 115 10.68 17.55 32.60
C GLU A 115 12.12 17.75 33.11
N SER A 116 13.10 17.04 32.53
CA SER A 116 14.51 17.17 32.91
C SER A 116 15.07 18.58 32.65
N GLU A 117 14.71 19.21 31.53
CA GLU A 117 15.11 20.59 31.23
C GLU A 117 14.46 21.60 32.19
N ARG A 118 13.20 21.38 32.58
CA ARG A 118 12.52 22.19 33.58
C ARG A 118 13.17 22.09 34.96
N GLU A 119 13.52 20.88 35.40
CA GLU A 119 14.22 20.65 36.67
C GLU A 119 15.60 21.33 36.69
N LYS A 120 16.38 21.20 35.60
CA LYS A 120 17.66 21.91 35.46
C LYS A 120 17.48 23.43 35.52
N GLY A 121 16.46 23.97 34.84
CA GLY A 121 16.16 25.40 34.85
C GLY A 121 15.82 25.91 36.26
N LEU A 122 15.08 25.15 37.05
CA LEU A 122 14.76 25.48 38.44
C LEU A 122 15.99 25.44 39.36
N MET A 123 16.91 24.50 39.16
CA MET A 123 18.16 24.41 39.92
C MET A 123 19.10 25.59 39.63
N ILE A 124 19.16 26.08 38.38
CA ILE A 124 19.98 27.25 38.01
C ILE A 124 19.36 28.55 38.53
N ALA A 125 18.03 28.66 38.58
CA ALA A 125 17.34 29.87 39.07
C ALA A 125 17.43 30.07 40.60
N GLN A 126 17.87 29.06 41.34
CA GLN A 126 18.04 29.09 42.80
C GLN A 126 19.49 29.38 43.25
N LEU A 127 20.42 29.52 42.30
CA LEU A 127 21.82 29.94 42.51
C LEU A 127 22.00 31.43 42.22
#